data_AF-A0A5N9H726-F1
#
_entry.id   AF-A0A5N9H726-F1
#
_cell.length_a   1.000
_cell.length_b   1.000
_cell.length_c   1.000
_cell.angle_alpha   90.00
_cell.angle_beta   90.00
_cell.angle_gamma   90.00
#
_symmetry.space_group_name_H-M   'P 1'
#
loop_
_entity.id
_entity.type
_entity.pdbx_description
1 polymer ?
#
loop_
_entity_poly.entity_id
_entity_poly.type
_entity_poly.pdbx_seq_one_letter_code
_entity_poly.pdbx_strand_id
1 'polypeptide(L)'
;DHLEEHDIDVVLDSPGVGQNLRDHPIVDVSWETKPEVNLYGESADGKYVLARHQVILRYTAEASSLRNDMVVWFATRTGGSGRQITQGGIIPIGMTATLGLNLALSAGEIKLNSNNYQEQPYLNYNLLDHDEDVRRCRDGVRMLVAFEKDSEFSAIIEKKIHPSDHVLASDQDLDDWMRRTVKTGHHVSCTAKMGPESDSMSVVNQYGKLYGVDSLRVVDASIMPDCVRANINVTVMAMAEMIVDFIKQGK
;
A
#
# COMPACT_ATOMS: atom_id res chain seq x y z
N ASP A 1 9.43 29.34 2.49
CA ASP A 1 8.07 29.07 2.00
C ASP A 1 7.23 28.25 3.00
N HIS A 2 7.15 26.92 2.92
CA HIS A 2 6.19 26.12 3.75
C HIS A 2 6.31 26.33 5.27
N LEU A 3 7.52 26.41 5.82
CA LEU A 3 7.71 26.65 7.27
C LEU A 3 7.32 28.08 7.66
N GLU A 4 7.64 29.06 6.81
CA GLU A 4 7.33 30.47 7.06
C GLU A 4 5.81 30.74 6.99
N GLU A 5 5.08 30.04 6.12
CA GLU A 5 3.60 30.08 6.07
C GLU A 5 2.94 29.66 7.39
N HIS A 6 3.67 28.94 8.24
CA HIS A 6 3.22 28.52 9.56
C HIS A 6 3.93 29.26 10.71
N ASP A 7 4.61 30.38 10.44
CA ASP A 7 5.38 31.14 11.44
C ASP A 7 6.46 30.29 12.15
N ILE A 8 7.14 29.40 11.42
CA ILE A 8 8.23 28.56 11.93
C ILE A 8 9.57 29.07 11.38
N ASP A 9 10.51 29.34 12.29
CA ASP A 9 11.87 29.73 11.93
C ASP A 9 12.59 28.62 11.16
N VAL A 10 13.16 28.97 10.00
CA VAL A 10 13.90 28.03 9.16
C VAL A 10 15.32 27.84 9.69
N VAL A 11 15.60 26.66 10.25
CA VAL A 11 16.96 26.26 10.68
C VAL A 11 17.78 25.70 9.51
N LEU A 12 17.13 24.91 8.66
CA LEU A 12 17.70 24.28 7.48
C LEU A 12 16.62 24.23 6.39
N ASP A 13 16.95 24.69 5.19
CA ASP A 13 16.13 24.46 4.01
C ASP A 13 16.39 23.03 3.47
N SER A 14 15.41 22.15 3.64
CA SER A 14 15.47 20.75 3.20
C SER A 14 14.18 20.42 2.44
N PRO A 15 14.13 20.71 1.12
CA PRO A 15 12.91 20.62 0.32
C PRO A 15 12.39 19.19 0.15
N GLY A 16 13.22 18.17 0.44
CA GLY A 16 12.82 16.77 0.43
C GLY A 16 11.95 16.34 1.63
N VAL A 17 11.94 17.10 2.73
CA VAL A 17 11.18 16.74 3.93
C VAL A 17 9.69 16.79 3.64
N GLY A 18 9.03 15.64 3.85
CA GLY A 18 7.60 15.46 3.61
C GLY A 18 7.24 15.15 2.16
N GLN A 19 8.21 15.15 1.24
CA GLN A 19 7.99 14.83 -0.17
C GLN A 19 8.22 13.33 -0.44
N ASN A 20 7.88 12.85 -1.64
CA ASN A 20 8.07 11.45 -2.04
C ASN A 20 7.34 10.47 -1.09
N LEU A 21 6.14 10.80 -0.61
CA LEU A 21 5.33 9.87 0.18
C LEU A 21 4.93 8.69 -0.71
N ARG A 22 5.45 7.50 -0.40
CA ARG A 22 5.17 6.26 -1.13
C ARG A 22 4.27 5.35 -0.32
N ASP A 23 3.52 4.52 -1.03
CA ASP A 23 2.66 3.48 -0.48
C ASP A 23 2.41 2.40 -1.56
N HIS A 24 1.73 1.33 -1.18
CA HIS A 24 1.15 0.36 -2.11
C HIS A 24 -0.34 0.66 -2.31
N PRO A 25 -0.77 1.30 -3.41
CA PRO A 25 -2.17 1.43 -3.76
C PRO A 25 -2.81 0.06 -3.96
N ILE A 26 -3.97 -0.17 -3.35
CA ILE A 26 -4.69 -1.45 -3.42
C ILE A 26 -6.14 -1.27 -3.88
N VAL A 27 -6.64 -2.24 -4.65
CA VAL A 27 -8.03 -2.31 -5.12
C VAL A 27 -8.55 -3.75 -4.95
N ASP A 28 -9.81 -3.90 -4.57
CA ASP A 28 -10.40 -5.20 -4.24
C ASP A 28 -11.33 -5.70 -5.37
N VAL A 29 -11.08 -6.93 -5.85
CA VAL A 29 -12.04 -7.72 -6.62
C VAL A 29 -12.63 -8.78 -5.70
N SER A 30 -13.95 -8.95 -5.69
CA SER A 30 -14.60 -9.83 -4.71
C SER A 30 -15.78 -10.59 -5.26
N TRP A 31 -15.99 -11.78 -4.69
CA TRP A 31 -17.01 -12.74 -5.08
C TRP A 31 -17.70 -13.31 -3.85
N GLU A 32 -18.99 -13.62 -4.00
CA GLU A 32 -19.70 -14.56 -3.14
C GLU A 32 -19.34 -15.97 -3.61
N THR A 33 -19.12 -16.89 -2.67
CA THR A 33 -18.86 -18.30 -3.00
C THR A 33 -20.12 -19.13 -2.83
N LYS A 34 -20.16 -20.30 -3.44
CA LYS A 34 -21.27 -21.24 -3.27
C LYS A 34 -21.38 -21.69 -1.81
N PRO A 35 -22.59 -21.99 -1.30
CA PRO A 35 -22.81 -22.31 0.12
C PRO A 35 -22.01 -23.50 0.66
N GLU A 36 -21.63 -24.44 -0.21
CA GLU A 36 -20.84 -25.63 0.13
C GLU A 36 -19.34 -25.35 0.33
N VAL A 37 -18.85 -24.16 -0.03
CA VAL A 37 -17.44 -23.79 0.11
C VAL A 37 -17.12 -23.52 1.58
N ASN A 38 -16.18 -24.28 2.14
CA ASN A 38 -15.69 -24.00 3.49
C ASN A 38 -14.76 -22.77 3.49
N LEU A 39 -15.21 -21.68 4.11
CA LEU A 39 -14.47 -20.43 4.25
C LEU A 39 -13.77 -20.25 5.61
N TYR A 40 -13.89 -21.26 6.48
CA TYR A 40 -13.27 -21.27 7.79
C TYR A 40 -11.97 -22.08 7.77
N GLY A 41 -10.94 -21.53 8.40
CA GLY A 41 -9.76 -22.27 8.83
C GLY A 41 -9.95 -22.84 10.24
N GLU A 42 -8.99 -23.65 10.66
CA GLU A 42 -8.91 -24.24 11.99
C GLU A 42 -7.77 -23.59 12.78
N SER A 43 -8.03 -23.14 14.00
CA SER A 43 -6.99 -22.65 14.91
C SER A 43 -6.35 -23.80 15.70
N ALA A 44 -5.17 -23.54 16.29
CA ALA A 44 -4.47 -24.53 17.12
C ALA A 44 -5.26 -25.01 18.35
N ASP A 45 -6.26 -24.24 18.80
CA ASP A 45 -7.19 -24.60 19.88
C ASP A 45 -8.53 -25.18 19.36
N GLY A 46 -8.60 -25.58 18.09
CA GLY A 46 -9.75 -26.24 17.46
C GLY A 46 -10.97 -25.32 17.23
N LYS A 47 -10.79 -23.99 17.29
CA LYS A 47 -11.84 -23.02 17.00
C LYS A 47 -11.83 -22.65 15.52
N TYR A 48 -13.01 -22.42 14.96
CA TYR A 48 -13.12 -21.87 13.62
C TYR A 48 -12.60 -20.43 13.60
N VAL A 49 -11.66 -20.17 12.71
CA VAL A 49 -11.16 -18.83 12.38
C VAL A 49 -11.41 -18.55 10.92
N LEU A 50 -11.52 -17.29 10.52
CA LEU A 50 -11.58 -16.97 9.09
C LEU A 50 -10.27 -17.39 8.44
N ALA A 51 -10.36 -18.08 7.29
CA ALA A 51 -9.19 -18.30 6.47
C ALA A 51 -8.64 -16.93 6.04
N ARG A 52 -7.49 -16.53 6.61
CA ARG A 52 -6.79 -15.29 6.25
C ARG A 52 -6.05 -15.50 4.93
N HIS A 53 -5.12 -14.61 4.59
CA HIS A 53 -4.29 -14.73 3.40
C HIS A 53 -3.68 -16.13 3.23
N GLN A 54 -4.16 -16.90 2.26
CA GLN A 54 -3.67 -18.26 1.98
C GLN A 54 -2.72 -18.28 0.78
N VAL A 55 -3.02 -17.48 -0.24
CA VAL A 55 -2.28 -17.44 -1.49
C VAL A 55 -1.90 -16.01 -1.81
N ILE A 56 -0.63 -15.83 -2.21
CA ILE A 56 -0.09 -14.59 -2.72
C ILE A 56 0.46 -14.87 -4.12
N LEU A 57 0.02 -14.06 -5.09
CA LEU A 57 0.58 -14.02 -6.43
C LEU A 57 1.44 -12.77 -6.56
N ARG A 58 2.65 -12.92 -7.12
CA ARG A 58 3.51 -11.80 -7.49
C ARG A 58 3.89 -11.95 -8.94
N TYR A 59 3.73 -10.89 -9.72
CA TYR A 59 3.98 -10.91 -11.15
C TYR A 59 4.41 -9.53 -11.65
N THR A 60 4.87 -9.49 -12.90
CA THR A 60 5.15 -8.24 -13.61
C THR A 60 3.96 -7.96 -14.52
N ALA A 61 3.36 -6.77 -14.43
CA ALA A 61 2.29 -6.39 -15.34
C ALA A 61 2.77 -6.47 -16.80
N GLU A 62 1.87 -6.83 -17.72
CA GLU A 62 2.22 -6.90 -19.14
C GLU A 62 2.75 -5.54 -19.62
N ALA A 63 3.81 -5.58 -20.43
CA ALA A 63 4.54 -4.41 -20.94
C ALA A 63 5.17 -3.48 -19.87
N SER A 64 5.09 -3.81 -18.58
CA SER A 64 5.77 -3.04 -17.53
C SER A 64 7.28 -3.27 -17.57
N SER A 65 8.05 -2.19 -17.47
CA SER A 65 9.50 -2.23 -17.27
C SER A 65 9.90 -2.50 -15.81
N LEU A 66 8.93 -2.47 -14.88
CA LEU A 66 9.14 -2.64 -13.46
C LEU A 66 8.94 -4.11 -13.07
N ARG A 67 10.03 -4.83 -12.83
CA ARG A 67 9.97 -6.25 -12.39
C ARG A 67 9.11 -6.44 -11.13
N ASN A 68 8.23 -7.43 -11.10
CA ASN A 68 7.48 -7.83 -9.90
C ASN A 68 6.70 -6.67 -9.24
N ASP A 69 6.15 -5.80 -10.08
CA ASP A 69 5.47 -4.58 -9.69
C ASP A 69 4.00 -4.78 -9.29
N MET A 70 3.48 -6.00 -9.44
CA MET A 70 2.13 -6.37 -9.02
C MET A 70 2.15 -7.46 -7.95
N VAL A 71 1.18 -7.37 -7.04
CA VAL A 71 0.90 -8.40 -6.05
C VAL A 71 -0.61 -8.61 -5.92
N VAL A 72 -1.03 -9.83 -5.64
CA VAL A 72 -2.42 -10.15 -5.28
C VAL A 72 -2.39 -11.01 -4.04
N TRP A 73 -3.27 -10.73 -3.09
CA TRP A 73 -3.55 -11.63 -1.98
C TRP A 73 -5.02 -12.01 -1.94
N PHE A 74 -5.27 -13.28 -1.68
CA PHE A 74 -6.61 -13.83 -1.53
C PHE A 74 -6.95 -13.99 -0.07
N ALA A 75 -8.10 -13.48 0.36
CA ALA A 75 -8.59 -13.62 1.72
C ALA A 75 -10.11 -13.90 1.74
N THR A 76 -10.58 -14.51 2.81
CA THR A 76 -12.03 -14.67 3.04
C THR A 76 -12.70 -13.30 3.16
N ARG A 77 -13.81 -13.14 2.45
CA ARG A 77 -14.72 -11.99 2.54
C ARG A 77 -15.83 -12.28 3.53
N THR A 78 -16.14 -11.29 4.35
CA THR A 78 -17.18 -11.36 5.37
C THR A 78 -18.38 -10.50 5.00
N GLY A 79 -19.59 -10.97 5.32
CA GLY A 79 -20.82 -10.19 5.17
C GLY A 79 -20.92 -9.10 6.23
N GLY A 80 -21.38 -7.91 5.84
CA GLY A 80 -21.56 -6.75 6.71
C GLY A 80 -20.60 -5.61 6.40
N SER A 81 -21.13 -4.48 5.93
CA SER A 81 -20.38 -3.22 5.81
C SER A 81 -20.18 -2.63 7.20
N GLY A 82 -19.03 -2.90 7.81
CA GLY A 82 -18.57 -2.23 9.02
C GLY A 82 -19.03 -2.90 10.32
N ARG A 83 -18.06 -3.13 11.23
CA ARG A 83 -18.15 -3.15 12.70
C ARG A 83 -19.43 -3.69 13.39
N GLN A 84 -20.25 -4.51 12.77
CA GLN A 84 -21.33 -5.24 13.41
C GLN A 84 -20.88 -6.67 13.67
N ILE A 85 -20.12 -6.81 14.75
CA ILE A 85 -20.04 -8.06 15.48
C ILE A 85 -21.37 -8.17 16.23
N THR A 86 -22.40 -8.72 15.60
CA THR A 86 -23.54 -9.20 16.38
C THR A 86 -23.06 -10.41 17.19
N GLN A 87 -23.73 -10.69 18.31
CA GLN A 87 -23.43 -11.83 19.20
C GLN A 87 -23.45 -13.22 18.50
N GLY A 88 -23.73 -13.29 17.19
CA GLY A 88 -23.67 -14.48 16.33
C GLY A 88 -22.43 -14.62 15.43
N GLY A 89 -21.43 -13.72 15.50
CA GLY A 89 -20.15 -13.88 14.82
C GLY A 89 -20.03 -13.25 13.42
N ILE A 90 -18.81 -13.20 12.89
CA ILE A 90 -18.48 -12.70 11.55
C ILE A 90 -18.79 -13.82 10.54
N ILE A 91 -19.79 -13.63 9.67
CA ILE A 91 -20.19 -14.64 8.69
C ILE A 91 -19.36 -14.45 7.41
N PRO A 92 -18.52 -15.42 7.03
CA PRO A 92 -17.86 -15.40 5.74
C PRO A 92 -18.88 -15.67 4.62
N ILE A 93 -18.84 -14.85 3.58
CA ILE A 93 -19.76 -14.94 2.44
C ILE A 93 -19.02 -15.23 1.13
N GLY A 94 -17.70 -15.12 1.10
CA GLY A 94 -16.94 -15.49 -0.08
C GLY A 94 -15.47 -15.14 0.01
N MET A 95 -14.91 -14.64 -1.09
CA MET A 95 -13.48 -14.33 -1.20
C MET A 95 -13.21 -12.96 -1.82
N THR A 96 -12.09 -12.36 -1.44
CA THR A 96 -11.58 -11.11 -2.01
C THR A 96 -10.16 -11.36 -2.51
N ALA A 97 -9.90 -10.97 -3.76
CA ALA A 97 -8.58 -10.79 -4.31
C ALA A 97 -8.24 -9.30 -4.22
N THR A 98 -7.33 -8.94 -3.33
CA THR A 98 -6.84 -7.57 -3.28
C THR A 98 -5.62 -7.47 -4.17
N LEU A 99 -5.74 -6.63 -5.20
CA LEU A 99 -4.69 -6.29 -6.13
C LEU A 99 -3.91 -5.09 -5.58
N GLY A 100 -2.59 -5.19 -5.51
CA GLY A 100 -1.71 -4.11 -5.12
C GLY A 100 -0.68 -3.78 -6.20
N LEU A 101 -0.45 -2.49 -6.40
CA LEU A 101 0.76 -2.00 -7.05
C LEU A 101 1.91 -2.15 -6.04
N ASN A 102 2.71 -3.19 -6.21
CA ASN A 102 3.86 -3.52 -5.35
C ASN A 102 5.07 -2.62 -5.65
N LEU A 103 5.02 -1.85 -6.74
CA LEU A 103 5.87 -0.68 -6.98
C LEU A 103 5.07 0.38 -7.76
N ALA A 104 4.47 1.31 -7.03
CA ALA A 104 3.73 2.44 -7.61
C ALA A 104 4.70 3.53 -8.06
N LEU A 105 4.38 4.16 -9.19
CA LEU A 105 5.12 5.31 -9.71
C LEU A 105 4.61 6.63 -9.12
N SER A 106 3.34 6.68 -8.73
CA SER A 106 2.74 7.82 -8.04
C SER A 106 3.46 8.08 -6.71
N ALA A 107 3.60 9.36 -6.38
CA ALA A 107 4.14 9.83 -5.12
C ALA A 107 3.25 10.95 -4.59
N GLY A 108 3.07 10.96 -3.28
CA GLY A 108 2.35 11.98 -2.56
C GLY A 108 3.27 12.86 -1.72
N GLU A 109 2.65 13.52 -0.74
CA GLU A 109 3.32 14.36 0.23
C GLU A 109 2.62 14.35 1.60
N ILE A 110 3.40 14.71 2.62
CA ILE A 110 2.94 15.08 3.96
C ILE A 110 3.42 16.50 4.26
N LYS A 111 2.49 17.35 4.73
CA LYS A 111 2.74 18.75 5.04
C LYS A 111 2.20 19.09 6.43
N LEU A 112 2.73 20.16 7.01
CA LEU A 112 2.09 20.76 8.17
C LEU A 112 0.73 21.32 7.78
N ASN A 113 -0.24 21.20 8.69
CA ASN A 113 -1.53 21.88 8.58
C ASN A 113 -1.53 23.19 9.41
N SER A 114 -0.70 23.24 10.45
CA SER A 114 -0.44 24.41 11.30
C SER A 114 0.90 24.24 12.02
N ASN A 115 1.28 25.21 12.85
CA ASN A 115 2.43 25.11 13.76
C ASN A 115 2.10 24.44 15.10
N ASN A 116 0.89 23.93 15.29
CA ASN A 116 0.49 23.20 16.49
C ASN A 116 0.77 21.70 16.32
N TYR A 117 1.76 21.17 17.06
CA TYR A 117 2.15 19.75 16.98
C TYR A 117 1.03 18.76 17.36
N GLN A 118 -0.07 19.22 17.97
CA GLN A 118 -1.22 18.38 18.30
C GLN A 118 -2.20 18.23 17.13
N GLU A 119 -2.08 19.08 16.11
CA GLU A 119 -2.89 18.99 14.91
C GLU A 119 -2.28 17.98 13.95
N GLN A 120 -3.14 17.14 13.38
CA GLN A 120 -2.70 16.14 12.41
C GLN A 120 -2.14 16.84 11.16
N PRO A 121 -1.07 16.30 10.57
CA PRO A 121 -0.55 16.85 9.33
C PRO A 121 -1.53 16.66 8.17
N TYR A 122 -1.36 17.46 7.14
CA TYR A 122 -1.99 17.22 5.85
C TYR A 122 -1.30 16.03 5.17
N LEU A 123 -2.08 15.03 4.76
CA LEU A 123 -1.59 13.87 4.00
C LEU A 123 -2.31 13.82 2.66
N ASN A 124 -1.53 13.83 1.58
CA ASN A 124 -2.01 13.51 0.25
C ASN A 124 -1.18 12.37 -0.33
N TYR A 125 -1.78 11.19 -0.46
CA TYR A 125 -1.12 10.03 -1.04
C TYR A 125 -0.94 10.12 -2.55
N ASN A 126 -1.80 10.89 -3.22
CA ASN A 126 -1.82 11.01 -4.67
C ASN A 126 -1.88 9.64 -5.39
N LEU A 127 -2.68 8.69 -4.84
CA LEU A 127 -2.76 7.32 -5.37
C LEU A 127 -3.34 7.31 -6.80
N LEU A 128 -2.72 6.52 -7.67
CA LEU A 128 -3.12 6.36 -9.09
C LEU A 128 -3.02 7.65 -9.91
N ASP A 129 -2.19 8.62 -9.52
CA ASP A 129 -1.96 9.83 -10.31
C ASP A 129 -1.20 9.55 -11.61
N HIS A 130 -0.28 8.58 -11.59
CA HIS A 130 0.50 8.20 -12.75
C HIS A 130 -0.26 7.25 -13.70
N ASP A 131 -0.28 7.54 -15.01
CA ASP A 131 -1.01 6.74 -16.01
C ASP A 131 -0.62 5.26 -16.02
N GLU A 132 0.67 4.96 -15.88
CA GLU A 132 1.16 3.58 -15.79
C GLU A 132 0.69 2.85 -14.52
N ASP A 133 0.42 3.53 -13.41
CA ASP A 133 -0.21 2.92 -12.23
C ASP A 133 -1.66 2.53 -12.54
N VAL A 134 -2.39 3.44 -13.18
CA VAL A 134 -3.79 3.24 -13.60
C VAL A 134 -3.89 2.07 -14.56
N ARG A 135 -3.07 2.04 -15.62
CA ARG A 135 -3.04 0.98 -16.62
C ARG A 135 -2.78 -0.38 -15.99
N ARG A 136 -1.71 -0.52 -15.19
CA ARG A 136 -1.35 -1.78 -14.54
C ARG A 136 -2.42 -2.26 -13.58
N CYS A 137 -3.06 -1.34 -12.85
CA CYS A 137 -4.18 -1.67 -11.97
C CYS A 137 -5.39 -2.15 -12.78
N ARG A 138 -5.74 -1.47 -13.89
CA ARG A 138 -6.82 -1.85 -14.80
C ARG A 138 -6.63 -3.27 -15.36
N ASP A 139 -5.43 -3.55 -15.87
CA ASP A 139 -5.08 -4.86 -16.42
C ASP A 139 -5.16 -5.95 -15.35
N GLY A 140 -4.66 -5.67 -14.15
CA GLY A 140 -4.76 -6.59 -13.02
C GLY A 140 -6.21 -6.86 -12.58
N VAL A 141 -7.08 -5.85 -12.57
CA VAL A 141 -8.51 -6.04 -12.26
C VAL A 141 -9.16 -6.93 -13.32
N ARG A 142 -8.89 -6.67 -14.61
CA ARG A 142 -9.42 -7.49 -15.73
C ARG A 142 -8.92 -8.93 -15.67
N MET A 143 -7.64 -9.14 -15.35
CA MET A 143 -7.06 -10.46 -15.14
C MET A 143 -7.80 -11.21 -14.02
N LEU A 144 -8.04 -10.57 -12.87
CA LEU A 144 -8.73 -11.18 -11.74
C LEU A 144 -10.19 -11.51 -12.08
N VAL A 145 -10.90 -10.62 -12.78
CA VAL A 145 -12.27 -10.91 -13.24
C VAL A 145 -12.30 -12.08 -14.23
N ALA A 146 -11.27 -12.24 -15.07
CA ALA A 146 -11.20 -13.36 -16.01
C ALA A 146 -11.11 -14.73 -15.30
N PHE A 147 -10.68 -14.79 -14.04
CA PHE A 147 -10.69 -16.04 -13.25
C PHE A 147 -12.09 -16.63 -13.13
N GLU A 148 -13.16 -15.81 -13.18
CA GLU A 148 -14.55 -16.32 -13.17
C GLU A 148 -14.84 -17.35 -14.26
N LYS A 149 -14.11 -17.31 -15.37
CA LYS A 149 -14.29 -18.20 -16.52
C LYS A 149 -13.48 -19.49 -16.41
N ASP A 150 -12.55 -19.56 -15.47
CA ASP A 150 -11.75 -20.76 -15.22
C ASP A 150 -12.59 -21.82 -14.49
N SER A 151 -12.38 -23.10 -14.82
CA SER A 151 -13.18 -24.20 -14.26
C SER A 151 -13.03 -24.32 -12.74
N GLU A 152 -11.82 -24.08 -12.21
CA GLU A 152 -11.55 -24.20 -10.77
C GLU A 152 -12.23 -23.07 -9.98
N PHE A 153 -12.24 -21.86 -10.54
CA PHE A 153 -12.88 -20.71 -9.91
C PHE A 153 -14.40 -20.73 -10.07
N SER A 154 -14.93 -21.08 -11.25
CA SER A 154 -16.39 -21.21 -11.45
C SER A 154 -17.02 -22.35 -10.64
N ALA A 155 -16.22 -23.33 -10.21
CA ALA A 155 -16.67 -24.36 -9.26
C ALA A 155 -16.96 -23.77 -7.87
N ILE A 156 -16.29 -22.67 -7.49
CA ILE A 156 -16.32 -22.07 -6.15
C ILE A 156 -17.17 -20.78 -6.11
N ILE A 157 -17.12 -19.97 -7.16
CA ILE A 157 -17.81 -18.68 -7.25
C ILE A 157 -19.31 -18.89 -7.47
N GLU A 158 -20.13 -18.23 -6.65
CA GLU A 158 -21.58 -18.09 -6.90
C GLU A 158 -21.84 -16.86 -7.77
N LYS A 159 -21.28 -15.70 -7.38
CA LYS A 159 -21.39 -14.46 -8.17
C LYS A 159 -20.30 -13.44 -7.83
N LYS A 160 -19.96 -12.58 -8.79
CA LYS A 160 -19.12 -11.39 -8.57
C LYS A 160 -19.89 -10.34 -7.76
N ILE A 161 -19.21 -9.74 -6.78
CA ILE A 161 -19.72 -8.62 -5.98
C ILE A 161 -19.16 -7.30 -6.52
N HIS A 162 -17.83 -7.21 -6.69
CA HIS A 162 -17.16 -6.04 -7.23
C HIS A 162 -15.97 -6.44 -8.12
N PRO A 163 -15.66 -5.65 -9.17
CA PRO A 163 -16.47 -4.55 -9.72
C PRO A 163 -17.76 -5.08 -10.39
N SER A 164 -18.75 -4.21 -10.61
CA SER A 164 -19.97 -4.62 -11.35
C SER A 164 -19.72 -4.68 -12.86
N ASP A 165 -20.58 -5.34 -13.62
CA ASP A 165 -20.43 -5.43 -15.08
C ASP A 165 -20.53 -4.06 -15.77
N HIS A 166 -21.28 -3.11 -15.20
CA HIS A 166 -21.29 -1.71 -15.68
C HIS A 166 -19.90 -1.06 -15.53
N VAL A 167 -19.24 -1.26 -14.39
CA VAL A 167 -17.88 -0.73 -14.17
C VAL A 167 -16.89 -1.36 -15.16
N LEU A 168 -17.12 -2.60 -15.57
CA LEU A 168 -16.28 -3.32 -16.52
C LEU A 168 -16.57 -2.99 -17.99
N ALA A 169 -17.59 -2.18 -18.28
CA ALA A 169 -18.04 -1.90 -19.63
C ALA A 169 -17.06 -1.04 -20.45
N SER A 170 -16.25 -0.22 -19.78
CA SER A 170 -15.25 0.63 -20.42
C SER A 170 -14.03 0.85 -19.54
N ASP A 171 -12.92 1.27 -20.15
CA ASP A 171 -11.70 1.64 -19.41
C ASP A 171 -11.95 2.86 -18.51
N GLN A 172 -12.75 3.82 -18.98
CA GLN A 172 -13.06 5.02 -18.21
C GLN A 172 -13.88 4.70 -16.96
N ASP A 173 -14.92 3.86 -17.09
CA ASP A 173 -15.74 3.46 -15.94
C ASP A 173 -14.92 2.68 -14.90
N LEU A 174 -13.98 1.85 -15.38
CA LEU A 174 -13.09 1.09 -14.52
C LEU A 174 -12.08 2.00 -13.82
N ASP A 175 -11.47 2.95 -14.52
CA ASP A 175 -10.56 3.94 -13.93
C ASP A 175 -11.23 4.79 -12.85
N ASP A 176 -12.43 5.30 -13.15
CA ASP A 176 -13.24 6.06 -12.22
C ASP A 176 -13.55 5.24 -10.95
N TRP A 177 -13.90 3.97 -11.12
CA TRP A 177 -14.16 3.08 -9.99
C TRP A 177 -12.89 2.81 -9.18
N MET A 178 -11.74 2.56 -9.84
CA MET A 178 -10.47 2.36 -9.16
C MET A 178 -10.09 3.59 -8.34
N ARG A 179 -10.19 4.81 -8.90
CA ARG A 179 -9.90 6.06 -8.19
C ARG A 179 -10.81 6.30 -6.97
N ARG A 180 -12.08 5.87 -7.05
CA ARG A 180 -13.03 5.98 -5.93
C ARG A 180 -12.84 4.93 -4.84
N THR A 181 -12.21 3.80 -5.17
CA THR A 181 -12.15 2.62 -4.28
C THR A 181 -10.74 2.24 -3.85
N VAL A 182 -9.71 2.82 -4.45
CA VAL A 182 -8.31 2.60 -4.10
C VAL A 182 -8.08 2.96 -2.63
N LYS A 183 -7.30 2.12 -1.96
CA LYS A 183 -6.94 2.31 -0.55
C LYS A 183 -5.44 2.24 -0.40
N THR A 184 -5.00 2.66 0.78
CA THR A 184 -3.63 2.42 1.25
C THR A 184 -3.40 0.93 1.52
N GLY A 185 -2.22 0.45 1.15
CA GLY A 185 -1.69 -0.84 1.60
C GLY A 185 -1.16 -0.80 3.02
N HIS A 186 -1.28 0.35 3.69
CA HIS A 186 -0.69 0.67 4.99
C HIS A 186 0.84 0.55 5.01
N HIS A 187 1.49 0.97 3.92
CA HIS A 187 2.93 0.93 3.72
C HIS A 187 3.52 2.33 3.47
N VAL A 188 2.97 3.33 4.17
CA VAL A 188 3.38 4.74 4.09
C VAL A 188 4.86 4.88 4.44
N SER A 189 5.65 5.46 3.53
CA SER A 189 7.10 5.50 3.63
C SER A 189 7.72 6.64 2.80
N CYS A 190 9.05 6.75 2.85
CA CYS A 190 9.89 7.54 1.94
C CYS A 190 9.86 9.08 2.06
N THR A 191 9.20 9.62 3.09
CA THR A 191 9.00 11.08 3.30
C THR A 191 10.23 11.86 3.79
N ALA A 192 11.32 11.18 4.11
CA ALA A 192 12.61 11.76 4.48
C ALA A 192 13.73 10.97 3.78
N LYS A 193 13.56 10.74 2.47
CA LYS A 193 14.32 9.74 1.72
C LYS A 193 15.83 9.85 1.88
N MET A 194 16.49 8.69 1.96
CA MET A 194 17.94 8.60 1.83
C MET A 194 18.38 8.81 0.38
N GLY A 195 19.59 9.30 0.18
CA GLY A 195 20.24 9.31 -1.14
C GLY A 195 21.57 10.05 -1.13
N PRO A 196 22.19 10.24 -2.31
CA PRO A 196 23.46 10.94 -2.41
C PRO A 196 23.27 12.46 -2.17
N GLU A 197 24.31 13.14 -1.72
CA GLU A 197 24.29 14.60 -1.47
C GLU A 197 24.02 15.42 -2.75
N SER A 198 24.30 14.84 -3.92
CA SER A 198 23.99 15.45 -5.22
C SER A 198 22.49 15.48 -5.56
N ASP A 199 21.66 14.73 -4.83
CA ASP A 199 20.21 14.73 -4.99
C ASP A 199 19.61 15.74 -4.00
N SER A 200 19.13 16.87 -4.52
CA SER A 200 18.56 17.96 -3.70
C SER A 200 17.29 17.56 -2.93
N MET A 201 16.69 16.42 -3.26
CA MET A 201 15.51 15.88 -2.56
C MET A 201 15.88 14.84 -1.51
N SER A 202 17.16 14.49 -1.36
CA SER A 202 17.61 13.60 -0.29
C SER A 202 17.68 14.33 1.04
N VAL A 203 17.07 13.74 2.06
CA VAL A 203 17.02 14.31 3.42
C VAL A 203 18.15 13.73 4.27
N VAL A 204 18.41 12.43 4.15
CA VAL A 204 19.48 11.76 4.90
C VAL A 204 20.49 11.07 3.98
N ASN A 205 21.71 10.88 4.46
CA ASN A 205 22.71 10.06 3.77
C ASN A 205 22.53 8.55 4.04
N GLN A 206 23.40 7.70 3.49
CA GLN A 206 23.30 6.23 3.66
C GLN A 206 23.46 5.72 5.12
N TYR A 207 23.87 6.59 6.05
CA TYR A 207 24.01 6.28 7.48
C TYR A 207 22.85 6.84 8.31
N GLY A 208 21.79 7.34 7.65
CA GLY A 208 20.62 7.96 8.28
C GLY A 208 20.87 9.36 8.85
N LYS A 209 22.03 9.98 8.57
CA LYS A 209 22.36 11.32 9.06
C LYS A 209 21.66 12.38 8.23
N LEU A 210 20.99 13.33 8.91
CA LEU A 210 20.38 14.49 8.27
C LEU A 210 21.45 15.34 7.59
N TYR A 211 21.24 15.72 6.34
CA TYR A 211 22.13 16.66 5.66
C TYR A 211 22.05 18.05 6.29
N GLY A 212 23.18 18.75 6.40
CA GLY A 212 23.23 20.12 6.93
C GLY A 212 23.12 20.26 8.46
N VAL A 213 22.90 19.17 9.21
CA VAL A 213 22.83 19.18 10.69
C VAL A 213 23.69 18.07 11.27
N ASP A 214 24.54 18.44 12.22
CA ASP A 214 25.34 17.46 12.96
C ASP A 214 24.51 16.75 14.04
N SER A 215 24.89 15.51 14.35
CA SER A 215 24.35 14.72 15.47
C SER A 215 22.84 14.39 15.42
N LEU A 216 22.19 14.52 14.26
CA LEU A 216 20.80 14.10 14.06
C LEU A 216 20.68 12.98 13.02
N ARG A 217 19.85 11.98 13.33
CA ARG A 217 19.50 10.89 12.40
C ARG A 217 18.01 10.61 12.38
N VAL A 218 17.56 10.05 11.27
CA VAL A 218 16.21 9.49 11.10
C VAL A 218 16.34 8.00 10.79
N VAL A 219 15.55 7.16 11.47
CA VAL A 219 15.63 5.69 11.35
C VAL A 219 14.22 5.09 11.46
N ASP A 220 13.47 5.14 10.36
CA ASP A 220 12.16 4.50 10.20
C ASP A 220 11.81 4.35 8.70
N ALA A 221 10.57 4.05 8.36
CA ALA A 221 10.13 3.91 6.96
C ALA A 221 10.33 5.19 6.11
N SER A 222 10.41 6.38 6.71
CA SER A 222 10.55 7.66 5.99
C SER A 222 11.87 7.75 5.22
N ILE A 223 12.93 7.07 5.66
CA ILE A 223 14.23 7.17 4.98
C ILE A 223 14.37 6.25 3.78
N MET A 224 13.38 5.38 3.50
CA MET A 224 13.40 4.56 2.29
C MET A 224 13.46 5.48 1.04
N PRO A 225 14.31 5.18 0.05
CA PRO A 225 14.36 5.98 -1.17
C PRO A 225 13.13 5.78 -2.07
N ASP A 226 12.60 4.56 -2.03
CA ASP A 226 11.37 4.13 -2.68
C ASP A 226 10.77 2.97 -1.87
N CYS A 227 9.48 2.69 -2.06
CA CYS A 227 8.83 1.58 -1.39
C CYS A 227 9.37 0.25 -1.91
N VAL A 228 9.62 -0.70 -1.02
CA VAL A 228 10.08 -2.04 -1.41
C VAL A 228 8.92 -2.86 -1.95
N ARG A 229 9.20 -3.80 -2.85
CA ARG A 229 8.23 -4.75 -3.43
C ARG A 229 7.77 -5.85 -2.45
N ALA A 230 7.45 -5.47 -1.22
CA ALA A 230 7.05 -6.32 -0.10
C ALA A 230 6.34 -5.50 0.99
N ASN A 231 5.66 -6.16 1.93
CA ASN A 231 5.26 -5.52 3.17
C ASN A 231 6.49 -4.96 3.90
N ILE A 232 6.44 -3.70 4.32
CA ILE A 232 7.66 -2.95 4.67
C ILE A 232 8.20 -3.23 6.07
N ASN A 233 7.40 -3.87 6.95
CA ASN A 233 7.73 -3.99 8.37
C ASN A 233 9.10 -4.63 8.65
N VAL A 234 9.39 -5.78 8.03
CA VAL A 234 10.68 -6.48 8.23
C VAL A 234 11.83 -5.68 7.63
N THR A 235 11.61 -4.99 6.51
CA THR A 235 12.61 -4.11 5.91
C THR A 235 12.95 -2.93 6.81
N VAL A 236 11.94 -2.31 7.45
CA VAL A 236 12.17 -1.25 8.44
C VAL A 236 13.02 -1.77 9.60
N MET A 237 12.69 -2.94 10.15
CA MET A 237 13.48 -3.56 11.24
C MET A 237 14.93 -3.82 10.83
N ALA A 238 15.14 -4.42 9.66
CA ALA A 238 16.49 -4.72 9.15
C ALA A 238 17.31 -3.44 8.89
N MET A 239 16.67 -2.41 8.32
CA MET A 239 17.31 -1.11 8.09
C MET A 239 17.69 -0.42 9.40
N ALA A 240 16.83 -0.49 10.42
CA ALA A 240 17.13 0.06 11.74
C ALA A 240 18.33 -0.63 12.39
N GLU A 241 18.39 -1.97 12.35
CA GLU A 241 19.54 -2.74 12.84
C GLU A 241 20.85 -2.36 12.13
N MET A 242 20.81 -2.19 10.81
CA MET A 242 21.98 -1.74 10.04
C MET A 242 22.48 -0.35 10.47
N ILE A 243 21.57 0.61 10.68
CA ILE A 243 21.96 1.95 11.13
C ILE A 243 22.53 1.94 12.55
N VAL A 244 22.01 1.09 13.44
CA VAL A 244 22.57 0.89 14.79
C VAL A 244 24.01 0.40 14.70
N ASP A 245 24.33 -0.53 13.80
CA ASP A 245 25.71 -0.99 13.61
C ASP A 245 26.63 0.08 13.02
N PHE A 246 26.12 0.93 12.12
CA PHE A 246 26.86 2.12 11.66
C PHE A 246 27.17 3.09 12.80
N ILE A 247 26.21 3.33 13.70
CA ILE A 247 26.43 4.16 14.90
C ILE A 247 27.55 3.58 15.76
N LYS A 248 27.55 2.26 16.03
CA LYS A 248 28.62 1.60 16.80
C LYS A 248 30.00 1.73 16.14
N GLN A 249 30.04 1.80 14.81
CA GLN A 249 31.27 1.98 14.03
C GLN A 249 31.71 3.46 13.92
N GLY A 250 30.99 4.39 14.57
CA GLY A 250 31.25 5.82 14.49
C GLY A 250 30.94 6.43 13.11
N LYS A 251 30.13 5.74 12.30
CA LYS A 251 29.72 6.20 10.96
C LYS A 251 28.61 7.20 11.02
#